data_AF-A0A124E511-F1
#
_entry.id   AF-A0A124E511-F1
#
_cell.length_a   1.000
_cell.length_b   1.000
_cell.length_c   1.000
_cell.angle_alpha   90.00
_cell.angle_beta   90.00
_cell.angle_gamma   90.00
#
_symmetry.space_group_name_H-M   'P 1'
#
loop_
_entity.id
_entity.type
_entity.pdbx_description
1 polymer ?
#
loop_
_entity_poly.entity_id
_entity_poly.type
_entity_poly.pdbx_seq_one_letter_code
_entity_poly.pdbx_strand_id
1 'polypeptide(L)'
;MKIAAGALGAAAVIAMVVVGCTSVTGGTAQVDSAAAPEYRASVKASIEESSLSSVARESERQASLTTRAVHTVCEDLSTSTVDAVSAVNGYVEAVNSGGDVQAKAGPAIDGLNRSADLVSSGLSDALSPDLHAALTEWIDSARALVAAISGNAGPGEFNAASQRSNTARENALNRCDKAY
;
A
#
# COMPACT_ATOMS: atom_id res chain seq x y z
N MET A 1 20.01 -43.81 -32.74
CA MET A 1 19.35 -44.67 -33.74
C MET A 1 18.61 -45.77 -33.00
N LYS A 2 17.26 -45.73 -33.05
CA LYS A 2 16.25 -46.80 -32.91
C LYS A 2 16.36 -47.83 -31.77
N ILE A 3 15.39 -47.81 -30.85
CA ILE A 3 14.78 -49.04 -30.29
C ILE A 3 13.25 -48.91 -30.42
N ALA A 4 12.66 -49.89 -31.09
CA ALA A 4 11.22 -50.13 -31.29
C ALA A 4 10.57 -50.59 -29.96
N ALA A 5 9.28 -50.83 -29.77
CA ALA A 5 8.08 -51.00 -30.58
C ALA A 5 6.90 -50.71 -29.61
N GLY A 6 5.78 -50.19 -30.06
CA GLY A 6 4.60 -51.05 -30.24
C GLY A 6 3.47 -50.65 -29.28
N ALA A 7 2.37 -50.18 -29.86
CA ALA A 7 1.20 -49.57 -29.22
C ALA A 7 0.32 -50.56 -28.42
N LEU A 8 -0.68 -49.97 -27.74
CA LEU A 8 -2.04 -50.46 -27.37
C LEU A 8 -2.31 -50.15 -25.88
N GLY A 9 -3.11 -49.13 -25.58
CA GLY A 9 -4.57 -49.29 -25.32
C GLY A 9 -4.78 -49.50 -23.81
N ALA A 10 -5.81 -49.05 -23.12
CA ALA A 10 -7.04 -48.34 -23.41
C ALA A 10 -7.53 -47.79 -22.06
N ALA A 11 -8.28 -46.68 -22.10
CA ALA A 11 -8.96 -46.11 -20.94
C ALA A 11 -10.04 -47.07 -20.40
N ALA A 12 -10.12 -47.18 -19.07
CA ALA A 12 -11.37 -47.56 -18.39
C ALA A 12 -11.38 -46.93 -17.00
N VAL A 13 -12.12 -45.83 -16.87
CA VAL A 13 -12.53 -45.26 -15.59
C VAL A 13 -13.28 -46.33 -14.83
N ILE A 14 -12.67 -46.86 -13.78
CA ILE A 14 -13.28 -47.91 -12.97
C ILE A 14 -14.37 -47.27 -12.12
N ALA A 15 -15.62 -47.47 -12.51
CA ALA A 15 -16.76 -47.39 -11.61
C ALA A 15 -16.64 -48.56 -10.61
N MET A 16 -16.04 -48.32 -9.45
CA MET A 16 -16.12 -49.26 -8.34
C MET A 16 -17.45 -49.06 -7.62
N VAL A 17 -18.37 -49.96 -7.98
CA VAL A 17 -19.55 -50.35 -7.23
C VAL A 17 -19.16 -50.52 -5.75
N VAL A 18 -20.00 -49.98 -4.87
CA VAL A 18 -19.99 -50.26 -3.42
C VAL A 18 -20.37 -51.73 -3.23
N VAL A 19 -19.42 -52.64 -3.45
CA VAL A 19 -19.43 -53.96 -2.86
C VAL A 19 -18.57 -53.82 -1.62
N GLY A 20 -19.21 -53.88 -0.46
CA GLY A 20 -18.53 -53.80 0.84
C GLY A 20 -17.54 -54.95 0.98
N CYS A 21 -16.28 -54.69 0.65
CA CYS A 21 -15.13 -55.46 1.12
C CYS A 21 -14.71 -54.94 2.50
N THR A 22 -15.65 -54.79 3.44
CA THR A 22 -15.29 -54.79 4.86
C THR A 22 -15.22 -56.26 5.28
N SER A 23 -14.15 -56.95 4.90
CA SER A 23 -13.68 -58.02 5.77
C SER A 23 -13.27 -57.32 7.06
N VAL A 24 -14.16 -57.33 8.06
CA VAL A 24 -13.75 -57.10 9.44
C VAL A 24 -12.84 -58.28 9.77
N THR A 25 -11.56 -58.17 9.43
CA THR A 25 -10.56 -58.90 10.19
C THR A 25 -10.83 -58.51 11.63
N GLY A 26 -11.11 -59.50 12.48
CA GLY A 26 -11.24 -59.32 13.91
C GLY A 26 -9.89 -58.93 14.51
N GLY A 27 -9.36 -57.77 14.11
CA GLY A 27 -8.32 -57.06 14.80
C GLY A 27 -9.04 -56.06 15.69
N THR A 28 -8.93 -56.23 16.99
CA THR A 28 -9.19 -55.13 17.92
C THR A 28 -8.31 -53.97 17.45
N ALA A 29 -8.92 -52.83 17.08
CA ALA A 29 -8.18 -51.58 16.92
C ALA A 29 -7.68 -51.16 18.30
N GLN A 30 -6.66 -51.87 18.80
CA GLN A 30 -5.96 -51.49 19.99
C GLN A 30 -5.04 -50.36 19.58
N VAL A 31 -5.38 -49.16 20.07
CA VAL A 31 -4.44 -48.05 20.13
C VAL A 31 -3.17 -48.61 20.77
N ASP A 32 -2.05 -48.55 20.05
CA ASP A 32 -0.76 -48.83 20.66
C ASP A 32 -0.55 -47.76 21.73
N SER A 33 -0.80 -48.15 22.98
CA SER A 33 -0.72 -47.26 24.13
C SER A 33 0.68 -46.68 24.31
N ALA A 34 1.71 -47.31 23.73
CA ALA A 34 3.07 -46.78 23.73
C ALA A 34 3.26 -45.66 22.69
N ALA A 35 2.63 -45.75 21.51
CA ALA A 35 2.81 -44.78 20.42
C ALA A 35 1.81 -43.59 20.45
N ALA A 36 0.66 -43.76 21.10
CA ALA A 36 -0.37 -42.73 21.16
C ALA A 36 0.07 -41.40 21.82
N PRO A 37 0.89 -41.39 22.90
CA PRO A 37 1.40 -40.15 23.48
C PRO A 37 2.38 -39.41 22.56
N GLU A 38 3.27 -40.14 21.88
CA GLU A 38 4.26 -39.57 20.95
C GLU A 38 3.59 -38.92 19.74
N TYR A 39 2.59 -39.59 19.14
CA TYR A 39 1.80 -39.00 18.05
C TYR A 39 1.02 -37.76 18.49
N ARG A 40 0.43 -37.76 19.69
CA ARG A 40 -0.26 -36.57 20.22
C ARG A 40 0.71 -35.43 20.48
N ALA A 41 1.93 -35.73 20.94
CA ALA A 41 2.97 -34.73 21.14
C ALA A 41 3.44 -34.13 19.81
N SER A 42 3.67 -34.95 18.78
CA SER A 42 4.08 -34.46 17.45
C SER A 42 3.00 -33.60 16.79
N VAL A 43 1.73 -34.01 16.86
CA VAL A 43 0.61 -33.22 16.33
C VAL A 43 0.49 -31.87 17.06
N LYS A 44 0.61 -31.84 18.39
CA LYS A 44 0.61 -30.58 19.15
C LYS A 44 1.78 -29.69 18.76
N ALA A 45 2.98 -30.25 18.67
CA ALA A 45 4.17 -29.52 18.26
C ALA A 45 4.01 -28.94 16.84
N SER A 46 3.48 -29.72 15.88
CA SER A 46 3.20 -29.23 14.54
C SER A 46 2.14 -28.13 14.50
N ILE A 47 1.09 -28.22 15.33
CA ILE A 47 0.06 -27.17 15.44
C ILE A 47 0.65 -25.89 16.02
N GLU A 48 1.44 -25.99 17.09
CA GLU A 48 2.13 -24.85 17.70
C GLU A 48 3.09 -24.21 16.70
N GLU A 49 3.96 -24.99 16.06
CA GLU A 49 4.88 -24.50 15.03
C GLU A 49 4.14 -23.87 13.85
N SER A 50 3.07 -24.50 13.36
CA SER A 50 2.24 -23.95 12.28
C SER A 50 1.59 -22.63 12.70
N SER A 51 1.12 -22.52 13.94
CA SER A 51 0.52 -21.30 14.46
C SER A 51 1.55 -20.17 14.57
N LEU A 52 2.75 -20.47 15.11
CA LEU A 52 3.86 -19.53 15.25
C LEU A 52 4.37 -19.07 13.89
N SER A 53 4.52 -20.00 12.93
CA SER A 53 4.90 -19.68 11.56
C SER A 53 3.84 -18.81 10.88
N SER A 54 2.55 -19.14 11.06
CA SER A 54 1.45 -18.37 10.48
C SER A 54 1.39 -16.94 11.01
N VAL A 55 1.52 -16.74 12.32
CA VAL A 55 1.53 -15.39 12.91
C VAL A 55 2.76 -14.60 12.48
N ALA A 56 3.92 -15.23 12.34
CA ALA A 56 5.13 -14.58 11.86
C ALA A 56 4.97 -14.13 10.40
N ARG A 57 4.47 -15.01 9.52
CA ARG A 57 4.19 -14.70 8.11
C ARG A 57 3.17 -13.58 7.94
N GLU A 58 2.11 -13.59 8.75
CA GLU A 58 1.11 -12.52 8.71
C GLU A 58 1.68 -11.21 9.24
N SER A 59 2.49 -11.24 10.29
CA SER A 59 3.18 -10.06 10.81
C SER A 59 4.15 -9.47 9.78
N GLU A 60 4.94 -10.31 9.09
CA GLU A 60 5.80 -9.91 7.97
C GLU A 60 4.99 -9.27 6.83
N ARG A 61 3.85 -9.88 6.48
CA ARG A 61 2.95 -9.36 5.45
C ARG A 61 2.42 -7.98 5.84
N GLN A 62 1.90 -7.80 7.05
CA GLN A 62 1.38 -6.52 7.53
C GLN A 62 2.47 -5.44 7.54
N ALA A 63 3.67 -5.77 8.04
CA ALA A 63 4.81 -4.86 7.99
C ALA A 63 5.14 -4.43 6.55
N SER A 64 5.14 -5.37 5.60
CA SER A 64 5.41 -5.07 4.19
C SER A 64 4.36 -4.17 3.54
N LEU A 65 3.09 -4.32 3.91
CA LEU A 65 1.99 -3.48 3.41
C LEU A 65 2.10 -2.06 3.98
N THR A 66 2.43 -1.91 5.26
CA THR A 66 2.68 -0.62 5.88
C THR A 66 3.85 0.10 5.22
N THR A 67 5.00 -0.57 5.04
CA THR A 67 6.15 0.02 4.35
C THR A 67 5.78 0.45 2.94
N ARG A 68 5.06 -0.40 2.18
CA ARG A 68 4.63 -0.03 0.83
C ARG A 68 3.70 1.18 0.83
N ALA A 69 2.73 1.24 1.74
CA ALA A 69 1.80 2.38 1.84
C ALA A 69 2.54 3.69 2.11
N VAL A 70 3.50 3.67 3.05
CA VAL A 70 4.37 4.82 3.35
C VAL A 70 5.18 5.24 2.12
N HIS A 71 5.85 4.30 1.46
CA HIS A 71 6.63 4.60 0.25
C HIS A 71 5.78 5.19 -0.87
N THR A 72 4.60 4.63 -1.13
CA THR A 72 3.73 5.12 -2.19
C THR A 72 3.30 6.56 -1.93
N VAL A 73 2.73 6.88 -0.76
CA VAL A 73 2.24 8.24 -0.50
C VAL A 73 3.36 9.27 -0.43
N CYS A 74 4.54 8.89 0.06
CA CYS A 74 5.70 9.76 0.13
C CYS A 74 6.33 10.03 -1.24
N GLU A 75 6.36 9.03 -2.12
CA GLU A 75 6.78 9.23 -3.51
C GLU A 75 5.77 10.08 -4.29
N ASP A 76 4.48 9.85 -4.10
CA ASP A 76 3.42 10.66 -4.71
C ASP A 76 3.53 12.13 -4.26
N LEU A 77 3.80 12.39 -2.98
CA LEU A 77 4.08 13.73 -2.46
C LEU A 77 5.34 14.33 -3.14
N SER A 78 6.46 13.62 -3.10
CA SER A 78 7.73 14.10 -3.62
C SER A 78 7.63 14.50 -5.10
N THR A 79 7.07 13.62 -5.92
CA THR A 79 6.95 13.82 -7.37
C THR A 79 5.93 14.90 -7.72
N SER A 80 4.71 14.84 -7.15
CA SER A 80 3.65 15.78 -7.49
C SER A 80 3.91 17.22 -7.01
N THR A 81 4.64 17.39 -5.91
CA THR A 81 4.96 18.73 -5.40
C THR A 81 5.97 19.49 -6.25
N VAL A 82 6.87 18.81 -6.96
CA VAL A 82 7.81 19.46 -7.89
C VAL A 82 7.04 20.15 -9.02
N ASP A 83 6.08 19.45 -9.62
CA ASP A 83 5.24 20.00 -10.69
C ASP A 83 4.36 21.15 -10.19
N ALA A 84 3.76 21.00 -9.00
CA ALA A 84 2.94 22.03 -8.38
C ALA A 84 3.74 23.31 -8.08
N VAL A 85 4.92 23.19 -7.47
CA VAL A 85 5.81 24.31 -7.16
C VAL A 85 6.26 25.01 -8.44
N SER A 86 6.63 24.26 -9.48
CA SER A 86 6.99 24.83 -10.78
C SER A 86 5.86 25.68 -11.38
N ALA A 87 4.63 25.17 -11.35
CA ALA A 87 3.46 25.89 -11.84
C ALA A 87 3.14 27.16 -11.02
N VAL A 88 3.21 27.07 -9.68
CA VAL A 88 3.02 28.22 -8.78
C VAL A 88 4.10 29.28 -9.01
N ASN A 89 5.36 28.89 -9.21
CA ASN A 89 6.44 29.82 -9.52
C ASN A 89 6.18 30.57 -10.83
N GLY A 90 5.67 29.88 -11.86
CA GLY A 90 5.26 30.52 -13.11
C GLY A 90 4.12 31.52 -12.93
N TYR A 91 3.18 31.25 -12.03
CA TYR A 91 2.14 32.21 -11.63
C TYR A 91 2.73 33.42 -10.91
N VAL A 92 3.58 33.22 -9.91
CA VAL A 92 4.24 34.29 -9.16
C VAL A 92 5.10 35.17 -10.07
N GLU A 93 5.82 34.58 -11.02
CA GLU A 93 6.60 35.32 -12.02
C GLU A 93 5.71 36.20 -12.88
N ALA A 94 4.57 35.69 -13.37
CA ALA A 94 3.62 36.48 -14.15
C ALA A 94 3.04 37.65 -13.32
N VAL A 95 2.70 37.42 -12.05
CA VAL A 95 2.23 38.47 -11.15
C VAL A 95 3.28 39.56 -10.96
N ASN A 96 4.54 39.17 -10.75
CA ASN A 96 5.63 40.12 -10.47
C ASN A 96 6.10 40.89 -11.71
N SER A 97 6.05 40.28 -12.89
CA SER A 97 6.52 40.88 -14.15
C SER A 97 5.42 41.62 -14.93
N GLY A 98 4.16 41.55 -14.49
CA GLY A 98 3.02 42.04 -15.26
C GLY A 98 2.71 41.17 -16.50
N GLY A 99 3.08 39.89 -16.45
CA GLY A 99 2.81 38.90 -17.49
C GLY A 99 1.36 38.40 -17.51
N ASP A 100 1.11 37.34 -18.27
CA ASP A 100 -0.23 36.74 -18.40
C ASP A 100 -0.59 35.90 -17.17
N VAL A 101 -1.06 36.58 -16.12
CA VAL A 101 -1.45 35.96 -14.84
C VAL A 101 -2.59 34.95 -15.04
N GLN A 102 -3.57 35.29 -15.89
CA GLN A 102 -4.74 34.47 -16.17
C GLN A 102 -4.34 33.14 -16.81
N ALA A 103 -3.40 33.13 -17.76
CA ALA A 103 -2.90 31.90 -18.35
C ALA A 103 -2.09 31.03 -17.37
N LYS A 104 -1.50 31.63 -16.31
CA LYS A 104 -0.69 30.91 -15.32
C LYS A 104 -1.47 30.44 -14.10
N ALA A 105 -2.61 31.04 -13.79
CA ALA A 105 -3.44 30.66 -12.65
C ALA A 105 -3.96 29.22 -12.75
N GLY A 106 -4.49 28.82 -13.91
CA GLY A 106 -5.04 27.47 -14.13
C GLY A 106 -4.03 26.35 -13.86
N PRO A 107 -2.85 26.35 -14.51
CA PRO A 107 -1.82 25.36 -14.25
C PRO A 107 -1.37 25.28 -12.78
N ALA A 108 -1.28 26.41 -12.08
CA ALA A 108 -0.92 26.46 -10.66
C ALA A 108 -2.01 25.81 -9.79
N ILE A 109 -3.28 26.16 -10.04
CA ILE A 109 -4.45 25.58 -9.36
C ILE A 109 -4.49 24.06 -9.58
N ASP A 110 -4.37 23.62 -10.83
CA ASP A 110 -4.47 22.21 -11.17
C ASP A 110 -3.30 21.41 -10.58
N GLY A 111 -2.09 21.97 -10.58
CA GLY A 111 -0.92 21.35 -9.98
C GLY A 111 -1.09 21.11 -8.48
N LEU A 112 -1.53 22.13 -7.74
CA LEU A 112 -1.79 22.04 -6.31
C LEU A 112 -2.92 21.04 -5.99
N ASN A 113 -4.04 21.09 -6.72
CA ASN A 113 -5.15 20.16 -6.52
C ASN A 113 -4.74 18.71 -6.83
N ARG A 114 -4.04 18.46 -7.94
CA ARG A 114 -3.55 17.12 -8.27
C ARG A 114 -2.65 16.56 -7.18
N SER A 115 -1.71 17.36 -6.66
CA SER A 115 -0.83 16.93 -5.58
C SER A 115 -1.61 16.63 -4.30
N ALA A 116 -2.55 17.51 -3.92
CA ALA A 116 -3.41 17.29 -2.77
C ALA A 116 -4.27 16.02 -2.90
N ASP A 117 -4.83 15.75 -4.09
CA ASP A 117 -5.68 14.59 -4.32
C ASP A 117 -4.88 13.28 -4.36
N LEU A 118 -3.68 13.28 -4.96
CA LEU A 118 -2.77 12.12 -4.93
C LEU A 118 -2.40 11.77 -3.48
N VAL A 119 -1.93 12.76 -2.71
CA VAL A 119 -1.57 12.54 -1.31
C VAL A 119 -2.79 12.11 -0.48
N SER A 120 -3.95 12.74 -0.70
CA SER A 120 -5.19 12.36 -0.02
C SER A 120 -5.60 10.92 -0.32
N SER A 121 -5.36 10.41 -1.53
CA SER A 121 -5.69 9.04 -1.92
C SER A 121 -4.80 8.00 -1.25
N GLY A 122 -3.59 8.40 -0.82
CA GLY A 122 -2.63 7.55 -0.12
C GLY A 122 -2.75 7.56 1.41
N LEU A 123 -3.63 8.39 1.98
CA LEU A 123 -3.87 8.39 3.43
C LEU A 123 -4.51 7.07 3.88
N SER A 124 -3.96 6.45 4.92
CA SER A 124 -4.46 5.21 5.50
C SER A 124 -4.06 5.06 6.97
N ASP A 125 -4.74 4.16 7.68
CA ASP A 125 -4.44 3.82 9.08
C ASP A 125 -3.09 3.11 9.26
N ALA A 126 -2.44 2.70 8.17
CA ALA A 126 -1.09 2.14 8.20
C ALA A 126 -0.02 3.22 8.46
N LEU A 127 -0.33 4.50 8.22
CA LEU A 127 0.60 5.60 8.44
C LEU A 127 0.74 5.90 9.94
N SER A 128 1.93 6.32 10.37
CA SER A 128 2.07 6.84 11.73
C SER A 128 1.20 8.10 11.91
N PRO A 129 0.66 8.36 13.12
CA PRO A 129 -0.17 9.54 13.36
C PRO A 129 0.53 10.86 12.98
N ASP A 130 1.84 10.90 13.18
CA ASP A 130 2.69 12.06 12.92
C ASP A 130 2.90 12.32 11.42
N LEU A 131 3.04 11.25 10.61
CA LEU A 131 3.09 11.35 9.15
C LEU A 131 1.71 11.68 8.57
N HIS A 132 0.66 11.02 9.06
CA HIS A 132 -0.71 11.29 8.64
C HIS A 132 -1.09 12.76 8.86
N ALA A 133 -0.77 13.33 10.02
CA ALA A 133 -1.03 14.74 10.33
C ALA A 133 -0.26 15.68 9.41
N ALA A 134 1.02 15.39 9.13
CA ALA A 134 1.83 16.22 8.23
C ALA A 134 1.31 16.21 6.78
N LEU A 135 0.90 15.04 6.28
CA LEU A 135 0.31 14.91 4.94
C LEU A 135 -1.07 15.59 4.85
N THR A 136 -1.86 15.54 5.92
CA THR A 136 -3.14 16.26 6.01
C THR A 136 -2.92 17.77 5.95
N GLU A 137 -1.94 18.30 6.69
CA GLU A 137 -1.60 19.73 6.65
C GLU A 137 -1.07 20.16 5.26
N TRP A 138 -0.35 19.30 4.55
CA TRP A 138 0.01 19.54 3.15
C TRP A 138 -1.25 19.68 2.28
N ILE A 139 -2.20 18.75 2.36
CA ILE A 139 -3.46 18.78 1.59
C ILE A 139 -4.23 20.09 1.88
N ASP A 140 -4.40 20.42 3.15
CA ASP A 140 -5.18 21.59 3.57
C ASP A 140 -4.51 22.90 3.15
N SER A 141 -3.20 23.02 3.32
CA SER A 141 -2.44 24.20 2.92
C SER A 141 -2.36 24.39 1.41
N ALA A 142 -2.23 23.30 0.63
CA ALA A 142 -2.29 23.35 -0.83
C ALA A 142 -3.65 23.85 -1.32
N ARG A 143 -4.75 23.35 -0.75
CA ARG A 143 -6.11 23.81 -1.07
C ARG A 143 -6.37 25.25 -0.64
N ALA A 144 -5.78 25.69 0.47
CA ALA A 144 -5.83 27.10 0.88
C ALA A 144 -5.09 28.01 -0.12
N LEU A 145 -3.94 27.58 -0.64
CA LEU A 145 -3.23 28.32 -1.68
C LEU A 145 -4.01 28.36 -3.00
N VAL A 146 -4.68 27.25 -3.38
CA VAL A 146 -5.62 27.23 -4.51
C VAL A 146 -6.72 28.27 -4.33
N ALA A 147 -7.31 28.37 -3.14
CA ALA A 147 -8.35 29.36 -2.84
C ALA A 147 -7.81 30.80 -2.97
N ALA A 148 -6.60 31.06 -2.51
CA ALA A 148 -5.95 32.37 -2.64
C ALA A 148 -5.71 32.74 -4.11
N ILE A 149 -5.22 31.81 -4.95
CA ILE A 149 -5.03 32.04 -6.39
C ILE A 149 -6.37 32.26 -7.08
N SER A 150 -7.34 31.38 -6.86
CA SER A 150 -8.66 31.43 -7.50
C SER A 150 -9.46 32.67 -7.12
N GLY A 151 -9.31 33.12 -5.87
CA GLY A 151 -9.94 34.32 -5.33
C GLY A 151 -9.26 35.64 -5.72
N ASN A 152 -8.13 35.60 -6.45
CA ASN A 152 -7.27 36.76 -6.70
C ASN A 152 -6.90 37.49 -5.41
N ALA A 153 -6.51 36.74 -4.38
CA ALA A 153 -6.13 37.27 -3.09
C ALA A 153 -5.03 38.34 -3.21
N GLY A 154 -5.08 39.33 -2.31
CA GLY A 154 -4.03 40.35 -2.25
C GLY A 154 -2.67 39.75 -1.87
N PRO A 155 -1.54 40.46 -2.13
CA PRO A 155 -0.19 39.92 -1.93
C PRO A 155 0.07 39.37 -0.52
N GLY A 156 -0.45 40.02 0.52
CA GLY A 156 -0.27 39.56 1.90
C GLY A 156 -0.92 38.21 2.19
N GLU A 157 -2.15 38.02 1.72
CA GLU A 157 -2.90 36.78 1.89
C GLU A 157 -2.29 35.64 1.06
N PHE A 158 -1.94 35.92 -0.20
CA PHE A 158 -1.24 34.96 -1.05
C PHE A 158 0.10 34.53 -0.44
N ASN A 159 0.92 35.48 0.03
CA ASN A 159 2.22 35.18 0.63
C ASN A 159 2.07 34.35 1.91
N ALA A 160 1.06 34.62 2.74
CA ALA A 160 0.78 33.81 3.92
C ALA A 160 0.38 32.37 3.56
N ALA A 161 -0.51 32.20 2.57
CA ALA A 161 -0.92 30.88 2.09
C ALA A 161 0.24 30.11 1.46
N SER A 162 1.06 30.79 0.66
CA SER A 162 2.27 30.23 0.03
C SER A 162 3.30 29.79 1.07
N GLN A 163 3.56 30.62 2.08
CA GLN A 163 4.46 30.27 3.18
C GLN A 163 3.96 29.05 3.96
N ARG A 164 2.66 29.00 4.30
CA ARG A 164 2.05 27.85 4.97
C ARG A 164 2.21 26.57 4.15
N SER A 165 1.92 26.64 2.85
CA SER A 165 2.04 25.50 1.93
C SER A 165 3.49 25.02 1.80
N ASN A 166 4.47 25.93 1.71
CA ASN A 166 5.89 25.58 1.71
C ASN A 166 6.33 24.91 3.01
N THR A 167 5.94 25.45 4.17
CA THR A 167 6.26 24.85 5.47
C THR A 167 5.61 23.48 5.63
N ALA A 168 4.34 23.32 5.22
CA ALA A 168 3.65 22.04 5.26
C ALA A 168 4.33 20.99 4.37
N ARG A 169 4.74 21.38 3.16
CA ARG A 169 5.50 20.54 2.23
C ARG A 169 6.80 20.06 2.84
N GLU A 170 7.63 20.98 3.35
CA GLU A 170 8.91 20.64 3.97
C GLU A 170 8.71 19.73 5.18
N ASN A 171 7.72 19.99 6.02
CA ASN A 171 7.41 19.15 7.16
C ASN A 171 6.99 17.74 6.73
N ALA A 172 6.11 17.60 5.73
CA ALA A 172 5.67 16.31 5.22
C ALA A 172 6.84 15.52 4.60
N LEU A 173 7.66 16.15 3.76
CA LEU A 173 8.83 15.52 3.15
C LEU A 173 9.86 15.07 4.22
N ASN A 174 10.14 15.90 5.21
CA ASN A 174 11.02 15.53 6.33
C ASN A 174 10.50 14.33 7.13
N ARG A 175 9.18 14.09 7.16
CA ARG A 175 8.60 12.93 7.82
C ARG A 175 8.60 11.70 6.94
N CYS A 176 8.41 11.87 5.64
CA CYS A 176 8.65 10.82 4.67
C CYS A 176 10.09 10.31 4.73
N ASP A 177 11.08 11.20 4.78
CA ASP A 177 12.49 10.82 4.90
C ASP A 177 12.81 10.05 6.19
N LYS A 178 12.09 10.32 7.27
CA LYS A 178 12.22 9.60 8.55
C LYS A 178 11.47 8.27 8.60
N ALA A 179 10.54 8.07 7.66
CA ALA A 179 9.74 6.85 7.57
C ALA A 179 10.40 5.79 6.66
N TYR A 180 11.41 6.19 5.89
CA TYR A 180 12.37 5.32 5.20
C TYR A 180 13.47 4.83 6.15
#